data_AF-A0A9W6CCM7-F1
#
_entry.id   AF-A0A9W6CCM7-F1
#
_cell.length_a   1.000
_cell.length_b   1.000
_cell.length_c   1.000
_cell.angle_alpha   90.00
_cell.angle_beta   90.00
_cell.angle_gamma   90.00
#
_symmetry.space_group_name_H-M   'P 1'
#
loop_
_entity.id
_entity.type
_entity.pdbx_description
1 polymer ?
#
loop_
_entity_poly.entity_id
_entity_poly.type
_entity_poly.pdbx_seq_one_letter_code
_entity_poly.pdbx_strand_id
1 'polypeptide(L)'
;MGSFTYQTIVLVLIGAAVFVLGTTNIRGHFRMKRPGMVFKGKVLNAKLVERRDKEDRLIQHYYELQVQCRTQNKTFNHKIKSTTEYEKGEEIQLMQNGGQITMVSNKSISLGIAILIAFAGMALAVFPVVYQNAGKKEGSLVLTVLLILAGCITFFSYMKERGRNLTEIQGEIVDVLYYRTGDNKRFSKPVESYYPLIRCTLDGKEKIFLSSYNSSRPNVYKVGREMKLFYDKETRSIVEKRTSPALLVAAAVLWCLALIGLISSFM
;
A
#
# COMPACT_ATOMS: atom_id res chain seq x y z
N MET A 1 -31.98 -16.46 25.22
CA MET A 1 -31.00 -15.46 24.77
C MET A 1 -29.72 -15.68 25.57
N GLY A 2 -28.63 -16.08 24.92
CA GLY A 2 -27.35 -16.30 25.61
C GLY A 2 -26.77 -14.96 26.07
N SER A 3 -26.33 -14.89 27.32
CA SER A 3 -25.61 -13.71 27.83
C SER A 3 -24.26 -13.60 27.13
N PHE A 4 -24.01 -12.45 26.49
CA PHE A 4 -22.73 -12.18 25.84
C PHE A 4 -21.62 -12.05 26.89
N THR A 5 -20.61 -12.91 26.80
CA THR A 5 -19.42 -12.80 27.65
C THR A 5 -18.65 -11.51 27.32
N TYR A 6 -17.93 -10.97 28.31
CA TYR A 6 -17.05 -9.81 28.13
C TYR A 6 -16.07 -10.00 26.95
N GLN A 7 -15.53 -11.21 26.80
CA GLN A 7 -14.65 -11.57 25.67
C GLN A 7 -15.35 -11.43 24.32
N THR A 8 -16.61 -11.85 24.20
CA THR A 8 -17.39 -11.67 22.97
C THR A 8 -17.54 -10.20 22.62
N ILE A 9 -17.88 -9.37 23.60
CA ILE A 9 -18.11 -7.92 23.39
C ILE A 9 -16.82 -7.25 22.90
N VAL A 10 -15.68 -7.56 23.51
CA VAL A 10 -14.37 -7.04 23.08
C VAL A 10 -14.04 -7.48 21.65
N LEU A 11 -14.25 -8.76 21.31
CA LEU A 11 -13.99 -9.25 19.95
C LEU A 11 -14.86 -8.56 18.90
N VAL A 12 -16.14 -8.33 19.23
CA VAL A 12 -17.10 -7.63 18.36
C VAL A 12 -16.68 -6.19 18.13
N LEU A 13 -16.25 -5.47 19.18
CA LEU A 13 -15.79 -4.09 19.06
C LEU A 13 -14.51 -3.99 18.20
N ILE A 14 -13.56 -4.91 18.40
CA ILE A 14 -12.35 -4.99 17.55
C ILE A 14 -12.75 -5.27 16.10
N GLY A 15 -13.63 -6.24 15.88
CA GLY A 15 -14.14 -6.58 14.55
C GLY A 15 -14.81 -5.39 13.86
N ALA A 16 -15.65 -4.64 14.57
CA ALA A 16 -16.29 -3.44 14.06
C ALA A 16 -15.27 -2.36 13.68
N ALA A 17 -14.25 -2.11 14.51
CA ALA A 17 -13.19 -1.16 14.20
C ALA A 17 -12.41 -1.58 12.94
N VAL A 18 -12.04 -2.86 12.82
CA VAL A 18 -11.35 -3.40 11.63
C VAL A 18 -12.24 -3.30 10.38
N PHE A 19 -13.54 -3.56 10.51
CA PHE A 19 -14.51 -3.41 9.41
C PHE A 19 -14.59 -1.95 8.92
N VAL A 20 -14.65 -0.98 9.83
CA VAL A 20 -14.64 0.45 9.50
C VAL A 20 -13.35 0.86 8.80
N LEU A 21 -12.21 0.33 9.23
CA LEU A 21 -10.93 0.56 8.55
C LEU A 21 -10.94 0.02 7.12
N GLY A 22 -11.42 -1.21 6.91
CA GLY A 22 -11.55 -1.81 5.58
C GLY A 22 -12.45 -0.99 4.66
N THR A 23 -13.67 -0.68 5.10
CA THR A 23 -14.65 0.09 4.33
C THR A 23 -14.21 1.52 4.02
N THR A 24 -13.49 2.17 4.94
CA THR A 24 -12.89 3.50 4.71
C THR A 24 -11.88 3.47 3.57
N ASN A 25 -11.03 2.45 3.52
CA ASN A 25 -10.07 2.25 2.43
C ASN A 25 -10.77 1.94 1.09
N ILE A 26 -11.83 1.12 1.11
CA ILE A 26 -12.68 0.87 -0.06
C ILE A 26 -13.28 2.18 -0.59
N ARG A 27 -13.87 3.01 0.29
CA ARG A 27 -14.44 4.31 -0.06
C ARG A 27 -13.38 5.24 -0.65
N GLY A 28 -12.18 5.26 -0.05
CA GLY A 28 -11.03 6.00 -0.58
C GLY A 28 -10.66 5.58 -2.00
N HIS A 29 -10.61 4.27 -2.26
CA HIS A 29 -10.32 3.72 -3.58
C HIS A 29 -11.36 4.15 -4.64
N PHE A 30 -12.65 4.07 -4.33
CA PHE A 30 -13.70 4.52 -5.26
C PHE A 30 -13.71 6.03 -5.46
N ARG A 31 -13.37 6.82 -4.43
CA ARG A 31 -13.25 8.27 -4.55
C ARG A 31 -12.20 8.67 -5.60
N MET A 32 -11.08 7.95 -5.67
CA MET A 32 -10.03 8.20 -6.68
C MET A 32 -10.48 7.89 -8.11
N LYS A 33 -11.47 7.01 -8.30
CA LYS A 33 -12.01 6.64 -9.62
C LYS A 33 -13.12 7.58 -10.12
N ARG A 34 -13.53 8.58 -9.34
CA ARG A 34 -14.56 9.52 -9.79
C ARG A 34 -14.01 10.43 -10.90
N PRO A 35 -14.80 10.73 -11.93
CA PRO A 35 -14.38 11.62 -13.00
C PRO A 35 -14.00 13.00 -12.42
N GLY A 36 -12.87 13.55 -12.87
CA GLY A 36 -12.34 14.84 -12.42
C GLY A 36 -11.50 14.81 -11.13
N MET A 37 -11.41 13.68 -10.42
CA MET A 37 -10.59 13.56 -9.21
C MET A 37 -9.10 13.37 -9.51
N VAL A 38 -8.78 12.74 -10.63
CA VAL A 38 -7.42 12.56 -11.15
C VAL A 38 -7.30 13.36 -12.44
N PHE A 39 -6.24 14.15 -12.55
CA PHE A 39 -5.94 14.95 -13.73
C PHE A 39 -4.44 14.98 -14.00
N LYS A 40 -4.05 15.41 -15.20
CA LYS A 40 -2.64 15.52 -15.59
C LYS A 40 -2.09 16.90 -15.23
N GLY A 41 -0.84 16.93 -14.78
CA GLY A 41 -0.05 18.14 -14.62
C GLY A 41 1.27 18.05 -15.41
N LYS A 42 1.74 19.17 -15.93
CA LYS A 42 3.04 19.27 -16.62
C LYS A 42 4.08 19.86 -15.70
N VAL A 43 5.20 19.16 -15.51
CA VAL A 43 6.31 19.65 -14.69
C VAL A 43 6.96 20.84 -15.38
N LEU A 44 6.99 21.99 -14.71
CA LEU A 44 7.63 23.22 -15.20
C LEU A 44 9.07 23.33 -14.70
N ASN A 45 9.31 22.90 -13.47
CA ASN A 45 10.60 22.94 -12.80
C ASN A 45 10.65 21.85 -11.72
N ALA A 46 11.85 21.33 -11.46
CA ALA A 46 12.14 20.37 -10.41
C ALA A 46 13.42 20.83 -9.69
N LYS A 47 13.34 21.01 -8.37
CA LYS A 47 14.48 21.38 -7.53
C LYS A 47 14.75 20.28 -6.51
N LEU A 48 15.94 19.70 -6.53
CA LEU A 48 16.37 18.76 -5.50
C LEU A 48 16.59 19.48 -4.16
N VAL A 49 16.05 18.91 -3.09
CA VAL A 49 16.29 19.30 -1.71
C VAL A 49 16.95 18.13 -0.99
N GLU A 50 18.23 18.30 -0.70
CA GLU A 50 19.06 17.33 0.00
C GLU A 50 19.62 17.94 1.29
N ARG A 51 19.68 17.15 2.35
CA ARG A 51 20.33 17.53 3.60
C ARG A 51 21.04 16.33 4.22
N ARG A 52 22.26 16.57 4.70
CA ARG A 52 23.04 15.64 5.51
C ARG A 52 23.16 16.14 6.95
N ASP A 53 23.34 15.21 7.87
CA ASP A 53 23.66 15.52 9.26
C ASP A 53 25.18 15.66 9.48
N LYS A 54 25.59 15.77 10.75
CA LYS A 54 27.01 15.92 11.12
C LYS A 54 27.84 14.65 10.90
N GLU A 55 27.20 13.49 10.78
CA GLU A 55 27.82 12.19 10.50
C GLU A 55 27.78 11.87 9.00
N ASP A 56 27.50 12.88 8.16
CA ASP A 56 27.37 12.77 6.71
C ASP A 56 26.23 11.83 6.23
N ARG A 57 25.29 11.51 7.13
CA ARG A 57 24.12 10.69 6.78
C ARG A 57 23.11 11.53 6.03
N LEU A 58 22.57 11.01 4.94
CA LEU A 58 21.46 11.62 4.22
C LEU A 58 20.21 11.59 5.11
N ILE A 59 19.69 12.76 5.50
CA ILE A 59 18.51 12.88 6.38
C ILE A 59 17.29 13.49 5.68
N GLN A 60 17.48 14.08 4.51
CA GLN A 60 16.42 14.64 3.71
C GLN A 60 16.77 14.49 2.23
N HIS A 61 15.85 13.93 1.45
CA HIS A 61 15.98 13.83 0.00
C HIS A 61 14.59 13.85 -0.63
N TYR A 62 14.24 14.95 -1.29
CA TYR A 62 13.03 15.07 -2.10
C TYR A 62 13.17 16.16 -3.16
N TYR A 63 12.31 16.12 -4.17
CA TYR A 63 12.22 17.11 -5.23
C TYR A 63 11.02 18.03 -4.99
N GLU A 64 11.25 19.34 -5.01
CA GLU A 64 10.19 20.34 -5.11
C GLU A 64 9.86 20.56 -6.57
N LEU A 65 8.66 20.13 -6.98
CA LEU A 65 8.19 20.29 -8.35
C LEU A 65 7.24 21.47 -8.43
N GLN A 66 7.43 22.31 -9.43
CA GLN A 66 6.44 23.30 -9.84
C GLN A 66 5.68 22.72 -11.04
N VAL A 67 4.38 22.55 -10.91
CA VAL A 67 3.57 21.82 -11.88
C VAL A 67 2.44 22.70 -12.40
N GLN A 68 2.30 22.76 -13.70
CA GLN A 68 1.18 23.39 -14.37
C GLN A 68 0.01 22.41 -14.39
N CYS A 69 -1.06 22.76 -13.70
CA CYS A 69 -2.30 22.01 -13.65
C CYS A 69 -3.29 22.64 -14.63
N ARG A 70 -3.99 21.81 -15.41
CA ARG A 70 -5.07 22.25 -16.28
C ARG A 70 -6.39 21.64 -15.81
N THR A 71 -7.29 22.48 -15.33
CA THR A 71 -8.70 22.12 -15.11
C THR A 71 -9.53 22.65 -16.28
N GLN A 72 -10.80 22.22 -16.39
CA GLN A 72 -11.67 22.54 -17.52
C GLN A 72 -11.72 24.04 -17.86
N ASN A 73 -11.60 24.92 -16.86
CA ASN A 73 -11.72 26.37 -17.07
C ASN A 73 -10.48 27.20 -16.69
N LYS A 74 -9.43 26.62 -16.09
CA LYS A 74 -8.25 27.38 -15.63
C LYS A 74 -6.96 26.59 -15.70
N THR A 75 -5.89 27.31 -16.01
CA THR A 75 -4.52 26.83 -15.85
C THR A 75 -3.90 27.51 -14.63
N PHE A 76 -3.32 26.76 -13.72
CA PHE A 76 -2.67 27.30 -12.54
C PHE A 76 -1.42 26.49 -12.19
N ASN A 77 -0.49 27.13 -11.48
CA ASN A 77 0.75 26.48 -11.05
C ASN A 77 0.63 26.06 -9.59
N HIS A 78 1.10 24.86 -9.27
CA HIS A 78 1.11 24.34 -7.92
C HIS A 78 2.48 23.76 -7.57
N LYS A 79 2.90 23.93 -6.31
CA LYS A 79 4.13 23.30 -5.79
C LYS A 79 3.78 21.99 -5.11
N ILE A 80 4.50 20.94 -5.44
CA ILE A 80 4.35 19.61 -4.84
C ILE A 80 5.71 19.05 -4.46
N LYS A 81 5.73 18.11 -3.51
CA LYS A 81 6.94 17.36 -3.14
C LYS A 81 6.89 15.97 -3.74
N SER A 82 8.02 15.51 -4.26
CA SER A 82 8.19 14.20 -4.86
C SER A 82 9.41 13.49 -4.29
N THR A 83 9.31 12.18 -4.11
CA THR A 83 10.47 11.33 -3.80
C THR A 83 11.10 10.71 -5.05
N THR A 84 10.61 11.08 -6.23
CA THR A 84 11.05 10.61 -7.55
C THR A 84 11.43 11.82 -8.38
N GLU A 85 12.50 11.67 -9.16
CA GLU A 85 12.95 12.69 -10.10
C GLU A 85 12.03 12.81 -11.32
N TYR A 86 11.80 14.07 -11.73
CA TYR A 86 11.03 14.41 -12.93
C TYR A 86 11.71 15.55 -13.68
N GLU A 87 11.76 15.42 -15.01
CA GLU A 87 12.27 16.47 -15.87
C GLU A 87 11.21 17.52 -16.22
N LYS A 88 11.69 18.70 -16.61
CA LYS A 88 10.84 19.74 -17.18
C LYS A 88 10.15 19.22 -18.44
N GLY A 89 8.83 19.36 -18.46
CA GLY A 89 7.98 18.93 -19.57
C GLY A 89 7.31 17.58 -19.36
N GLU A 90 7.73 16.79 -18.37
CA GLU A 90 7.08 15.51 -18.07
C GLU A 90 5.63 15.70 -17.58
N GLU A 91 4.74 14.80 -18.01
CA GLU A 91 3.37 14.73 -17.52
C GLU A 91 3.28 13.78 -16.32
N ILE A 92 2.70 14.27 -15.22
CA ILE A 92 2.45 13.50 -14.01
C ILE A 92 0.95 13.46 -13.68
N GLN A 93 0.52 12.38 -13.02
CA GLN A 93 -0.86 12.27 -12.54
C GLN A 93 -1.00 12.88 -11.15
N LEU A 94 -1.98 13.79 -11.03
CA LEU A 94 -2.31 14.51 -9.81
C LEU A 94 -3.72 14.16 -9.36
N MET A 95 -3.96 14.26 -8.06
CA MET A 95 -5.30 14.15 -7.48
C MET A 95 -5.58 15.27 -6.48
N GLN A 96 -6.85 15.65 -6.40
CA GLN A 96 -7.33 16.54 -5.37
C GLN A 96 -7.80 15.72 -4.16
N ASN A 97 -7.16 15.90 -3.01
CA ASN A 97 -7.51 15.22 -1.76
C ASN A 97 -7.71 16.25 -0.65
N GLY A 98 -8.95 16.44 -0.19
CA GLY A 98 -9.25 17.32 0.94
C GLY A 98 -8.80 18.78 0.74
N GLY A 99 -8.87 19.29 -0.49
CA GLY A 99 -8.45 20.66 -0.83
C GLY A 99 -6.97 20.80 -1.23
N GLN A 100 -6.15 19.77 -1.07
CA GLN A 100 -4.75 19.79 -1.51
C GLN A 100 -4.55 18.98 -2.80
N ILE A 101 -3.67 19.47 -3.68
CA ILE A 101 -3.27 18.76 -4.89
C ILE A 101 -2.01 17.97 -4.57
N THR A 102 -2.08 16.67 -4.77
CA THR A 102 -0.99 15.74 -4.48
C THR A 102 -0.77 14.83 -5.69
N MET A 103 0.41 14.26 -5.83
CA MET A 103 0.61 13.22 -6.83
C MET A 103 -0.23 12.00 -6.48
N VAL A 104 -0.73 11.32 -7.50
CA VAL A 104 -1.38 10.02 -7.33
C VAL A 104 -0.32 9.07 -6.79
N SER A 105 -0.41 8.74 -5.52
CA SER A 105 0.49 7.80 -4.88
C SER A 105 -0.05 6.38 -5.08
N ASN A 106 0.77 5.51 -5.66
CA ASN A 106 0.47 4.07 -5.74
C ASN A 106 0.54 3.37 -4.36
N LYS A 107 0.82 4.09 -3.26
CA LYS A 107 0.87 3.57 -1.89
C LYS A 107 -0.50 3.29 -1.28
N SER A 108 -1.60 3.50 -1.99
CA SER A 108 -2.93 3.16 -1.48
C SER A 108 -3.09 1.63 -1.36
N ILE A 109 -3.64 1.16 -0.23
CA ILE A 109 -4.06 -0.23 -0.05
C ILE A 109 -4.91 -0.65 -1.25
N SER A 110 -4.57 -1.78 -1.88
CA SER A 110 -5.32 -2.27 -3.04
C SER A 110 -6.77 -2.55 -2.64
N LEU A 111 -7.71 -2.41 -3.59
CA LEU A 111 -9.13 -2.71 -3.33
C LEU A 111 -9.30 -4.11 -2.72
N GLY A 112 -8.59 -5.11 -3.23
CA GLY A 112 -8.64 -6.48 -2.72
C GLY A 112 -8.21 -6.57 -1.25
N ILE A 113 -7.11 -5.92 -0.86
CA ILE A 113 -6.66 -5.89 0.54
C ILE A 113 -7.67 -5.13 1.41
N ALA A 114 -8.22 -4.01 0.94
CA ALA A 114 -9.23 -3.26 1.68
C ALA A 114 -10.51 -4.09 1.93
N ILE A 115 -10.94 -4.87 0.93
CA ILE A 115 -12.05 -5.81 1.05
C ILE A 115 -11.70 -6.96 2.02
N LEU A 116 -10.48 -7.50 1.97
CA LEU A 116 -10.04 -8.54 2.92
C LEU A 116 -10.05 -8.04 4.36
N ILE A 117 -9.56 -6.82 4.62
CA ILE A 117 -9.62 -6.18 5.95
C ILE A 117 -11.07 -6.04 6.40
N ALA A 118 -11.98 -5.59 5.51
CA ALA A 118 -13.39 -5.49 5.84
C ALA A 118 -13.99 -6.87 6.20
N PHE A 119 -13.74 -7.91 5.40
CA PHE A 119 -14.23 -9.25 5.71
C PHE A 119 -13.63 -9.83 6.99
N ALA A 120 -12.36 -9.58 7.29
CA ALA A 120 -11.75 -9.99 8.56
C ALA A 120 -12.44 -9.31 9.76
N GLY A 121 -12.73 -8.00 9.66
CA GLY A 121 -13.51 -7.29 10.67
C GLY A 121 -14.93 -7.83 10.83
N MET A 122 -15.60 -8.11 9.72
CA MET A 122 -16.92 -8.74 9.71
C MET A 122 -16.89 -10.13 10.35
N ALA A 123 -15.89 -10.96 10.05
CA ALA A 123 -15.71 -12.27 10.64
C ALA A 123 -15.61 -12.17 12.17
N LEU A 124 -14.74 -11.29 12.66
CA LEU A 124 -14.54 -11.05 14.10
C LEU A 124 -15.80 -10.53 14.81
N ALA A 125 -16.64 -9.75 14.12
CA ALA A 125 -17.87 -9.22 14.69
C ALA A 125 -19.06 -10.21 14.62
N VAL A 126 -19.20 -10.93 13.51
CA VAL A 126 -20.40 -11.74 13.22
C VAL A 126 -20.25 -13.18 13.72
N PHE A 127 -19.07 -13.79 13.55
CA PHE A 127 -18.86 -15.20 13.91
C PHE A 127 -19.19 -15.49 15.39
N PRO A 128 -18.72 -14.73 16.39
CA PRO A 128 -19.02 -15.02 17.78
C PRO A 128 -20.51 -14.92 18.11
N VAL A 129 -21.21 -13.98 17.47
CA VAL A 129 -22.65 -13.74 17.66
C VAL A 129 -23.45 -14.90 17.08
N VAL A 130 -23.14 -15.34 15.86
CA VAL A 130 -23.82 -16.47 15.22
C VAL A 130 -23.51 -17.76 15.96
N TYR A 131 -22.26 -17.98 16.36
CA TYR A 131 -21.86 -19.16 17.12
C TYR A 131 -22.61 -19.26 18.46
N GLN A 132 -22.79 -18.15 19.18
CA GLN A 132 -23.49 -18.14 20.47
C GLN A 132 -25.01 -18.23 20.34
N ASN A 133 -25.61 -17.67 19.29
CA ASN A 133 -27.07 -17.60 19.16
C ASN A 133 -27.67 -18.73 18.32
N ALA A 134 -26.98 -19.16 17.26
CA ALA A 134 -27.47 -20.16 16.30
C ALA A 134 -26.71 -21.48 16.38
N GLY A 135 -25.66 -21.54 17.22
CA GLY A 135 -24.90 -22.74 17.50
C GLY A 135 -23.73 -22.98 16.53
N LYS A 136 -23.02 -24.08 16.79
CA LYS A 136 -21.73 -24.39 16.15
C LYS A 136 -21.83 -24.54 14.63
N LYS A 137 -22.89 -25.18 14.15
CA LYS A 137 -23.12 -25.45 12.72
C LYS A 137 -23.24 -24.16 11.92
N GLU A 138 -24.12 -23.26 12.33
CA GLU A 138 -24.32 -21.97 11.65
C GLU A 138 -23.08 -21.08 11.73
N GLY A 139 -22.38 -21.07 12.88
CA GLY A 139 -21.10 -20.36 13.02
C GLY A 139 -20.03 -20.88 12.04
N SER A 140 -19.94 -22.21 11.89
CA SER A 140 -19.01 -22.85 10.95
C SER A 140 -19.34 -22.54 9.49
N LEU A 141 -20.63 -22.50 9.11
CA LEU A 141 -21.06 -22.12 7.77
C LEU A 141 -20.67 -20.67 7.44
N VAL A 142 -20.89 -19.73 8.36
CA VAL A 142 -20.49 -18.33 8.17
C VAL A 142 -18.98 -18.21 7.98
N LEU A 143 -18.18 -18.90 8.81
CA LEU A 143 -16.73 -18.90 8.68
C LEU A 143 -16.27 -19.49 7.35
N THR A 144 -16.89 -20.58 6.90
CA THR A 144 -16.61 -21.24 5.62
C THR A 144 -16.82 -20.29 4.45
N VAL A 145 -17.96 -19.59 4.40
CA VAL A 145 -18.25 -18.61 3.34
C VAL A 145 -17.20 -17.49 3.32
N LEU A 146 -16.81 -16.99 4.50
CA LEU A 146 -15.81 -15.93 4.61
C LEU A 146 -14.43 -16.39 4.12
N LEU A 147 -14.02 -17.62 4.43
CA LEU A 147 -12.77 -18.20 3.96
C LEU A 147 -12.76 -18.40 2.44
N ILE A 148 -13.87 -18.85 1.85
CA ILE A 148 -14.01 -18.97 0.39
C ILE A 148 -13.84 -17.60 -0.27
N LEU A 149 -14.56 -16.60 0.21
CA LEU A 149 -14.49 -15.23 -0.32
C LEU A 149 -13.08 -14.65 -0.18
N ALA A 150 -12.43 -14.82 0.98
CA ALA A 150 -11.06 -14.38 1.21
C ALA A 150 -10.07 -15.06 0.25
N GLY A 151 -10.19 -16.37 0.03
CA GLY A 151 -9.40 -17.13 -0.94
C GLY A 151 -9.60 -16.60 -2.36
N CYS A 152 -10.85 -16.37 -2.78
CA CYS A 152 -11.18 -15.81 -4.09
C CYS A 152 -10.56 -14.42 -4.28
N ILE A 153 -10.71 -13.50 -3.32
CA ILE A 153 -10.15 -12.14 -3.44
C ILE A 153 -8.62 -12.18 -3.53
N THR A 154 -7.97 -13.03 -2.73
CA THR A 154 -6.52 -13.20 -2.73
C THR A 154 -6.05 -13.74 -4.09
N PHE A 155 -6.74 -14.76 -4.62
CA PHE A 155 -6.47 -15.33 -5.93
C PHE A 155 -6.68 -14.32 -7.06
N PHE A 156 -7.82 -13.62 -7.11
CA PHE A 156 -8.08 -12.61 -8.13
C PHE A 156 -7.09 -11.44 -8.06
N SER A 157 -6.68 -11.03 -6.85
CA SER A 157 -5.65 -10.01 -6.68
C SER A 157 -4.29 -10.48 -7.23
N TYR A 158 -3.92 -11.74 -7.00
CA TYR A 158 -2.73 -12.34 -7.58
C TYR A 158 -2.79 -12.39 -9.12
N MET A 159 -3.91 -12.87 -9.68
CA MET A 159 -4.11 -12.97 -11.12
C MET A 159 -4.07 -11.60 -11.80
N LYS A 160 -4.72 -10.60 -11.19
CA LYS A 160 -4.69 -9.22 -11.68
C LYS A 160 -3.28 -8.66 -11.73
N GLU A 161 -2.48 -8.85 -10.67
CA GLU A 161 -1.11 -8.34 -10.67
C GLU A 161 -0.23 -9.09 -11.66
N ARG A 162 -0.39 -10.41 -11.76
CA ARG A 162 0.37 -11.23 -12.71
C ARG A 162 0.06 -10.87 -14.17
N GLY A 163 -1.14 -10.37 -14.45
CA GLY A 163 -1.53 -9.85 -15.75
C GLY A 163 -0.91 -8.49 -16.11
N ARG A 164 -0.23 -7.80 -15.19
CA ARG A 164 0.44 -6.52 -15.50
C ARG A 164 1.65 -6.76 -16.39
N ASN A 165 1.73 -5.99 -17.47
CA ASN A 165 2.87 -5.99 -18.39
C ASN A 165 4.04 -5.21 -17.78
N LEU A 166 4.79 -5.89 -16.90
CA LEU A 166 5.92 -5.33 -16.19
C LEU A 166 7.24 -5.63 -16.92
N THR A 167 7.91 -4.59 -17.39
CA THR A 167 9.26 -4.71 -17.96
C THR A 167 10.31 -4.68 -16.85
N GLU A 168 11.21 -5.65 -16.84
CA GLU A 168 12.33 -5.67 -15.89
C GLU A 168 13.32 -4.56 -16.23
N ILE A 169 13.72 -3.80 -15.22
CA ILE A 169 14.78 -2.78 -15.31
C ILE A 169 15.79 -3.03 -14.19
N GLN A 170 17.03 -2.65 -14.41
CA GLN A 170 18.05 -2.67 -13.37
C GLN A 170 18.04 -1.34 -12.62
N GLY A 171 18.24 -1.41 -11.31
CA GLY A 171 18.49 -0.26 -10.46
C GLY A 171 19.69 -0.49 -9.56
N GLU A 172 20.30 0.59 -9.12
CA GLU A 172 21.47 0.59 -8.24
C GLU A 172 21.17 1.46 -7.01
N ILE A 173 21.52 0.96 -5.82
CA ILE A 173 21.45 1.78 -4.61
C ILE A 173 22.57 2.81 -4.64
N VAL A 174 22.23 4.09 -4.74
CA VAL A 174 23.21 5.18 -4.80
C VAL A 174 23.44 5.86 -3.46
N ASP A 175 22.46 5.79 -2.56
CA ASP A 175 22.57 6.29 -1.19
C ASP A 175 21.48 5.68 -0.28
N VAL A 176 21.50 5.99 1.01
CA VAL A 176 20.51 5.55 1.99
C VAL A 176 20.06 6.72 2.86
N LEU A 177 18.78 7.09 2.73
CA LEU A 177 18.14 8.07 3.60
C LEU A 177 17.91 7.47 5.00
N TYR A 178 18.50 8.11 6.00
CA TYR A 178 18.27 7.87 7.41
C TYR A 178 17.12 8.73 7.92
N TYR A 179 16.12 8.07 8.49
CA TYR A 179 14.99 8.71 9.14
C TYR A 179 14.89 8.23 10.59
N ARG A 180 14.89 9.19 11.53
CA ARG A 180 14.72 8.93 12.95
C ARG A 180 13.56 9.74 13.49
N THR A 181 12.64 9.08 14.18
CA THR A 181 11.55 9.73 14.91
C THR A 181 11.59 9.37 16.39
N GLY A 182 11.37 10.39 17.22
CA GLY A 182 11.31 10.28 18.67
C GLY A 182 12.64 10.56 19.38
N ASP A 183 12.51 11.02 20.62
CA ASP A 183 13.63 11.29 21.51
C ASP A 183 13.98 10.05 22.33
N ASN A 184 15.22 9.98 22.81
CA ASN A 184 15.64 8.97 23.77
C ASN A 184 14.91 9.19 25.10
N LYS A 185 13.86 8.41 25.36
CA LYS A 185 13.12 8.42 26.63
C LYS A 185 13.37 7.13 27.42
N ARG A 186 13.24 7.19 28.74
CA ARG A 186 13.53 6.08 29.67
C ARG A 186 12.79 4.76 29.34
N PHE A 187 11.64 4.85 28.66
CA PHE A 187 10.79 3.70 28.29
C PHE A 187 10.51 3.58 26.79
N SER A 188 11.17 4.37 25.94
CA SER A 188 10.95 4.31 24.49
C SER A 188 12.25 4.53 23.74
N LYS A 189 12.56 3.60 22.84
CA LYS A 189 13.66 3.75 21.89
C LYS A 189 13.19 4.53 20.67
N PRO A 190 14.04 5.39 20.10
CA PRO A 190 13.73 6.07 18.85
C PRO A 190 13.47 5.05 17.75
N VAL A 191 12.53 5.35 16.87
CA VAL A 191 12.26 4.52 15.69
C VAL A 191 13.20 4.99 14.60
N GLU A 192 14.08 4.10 14.18
CA GLU A 192 14.99 4.32 13.06
C GLU A 192 14.49 3.61 11.82
N SER A 193 14.66 4.25 10.66
CA SER A 193 14.30 3.70 9.37
C SER A 193 15.28 4.16 8.30
N TYR A 194 15.72 3.21 7.48
CA TYR A 194 16.70 3.39 6.43
C TYR A 194 16.00 3.11 5.10
N TYR A 195 16.00 4.08 4.18
CA TYR A 195 15.34 4.02 2.88
C TYR A 195 16.38 4.15 1.77
N PRO A 196 16.59 3.15 0.90
CA PRO A 196 17.57 3.27 -0.17
C PRO A 196 17.08 4.27 -1.24
N LEU A 197 18.00 5.09 -1.73
CA LEU A 197 17.85 5.83 -2.98
C LEU A 197 18.31 4.93 -4.11
N ILE A 198 17.48 4.79 -5.12
CA ILE A 198 17.72 3.88 -6.23
C ILE A 198 17.81 4.71 -7.52
N ARG A 199 18.90 4.53 -8.25
CA ARG A 199 19.08 5.04 -9.61
C ARG A 199 18.70 3.95 -10.62
N CYS A 200 17.95 4.30 -11.65
CA CYS A 200 17.65 3.39 -12.76
C CYS A 200 17.55 4.17 -14.08
N THR A 201 17.72 3.48 -15.20
CA THR A 201 17.54 4.07 -16.53
C THR A 201 16.16 3.71 -17.08
N LEU A 202 15.38 4.73 -17.44
CA LEU A 202 14.05 4.62 -18.06
C LEU A 202 14.04 5.39 -19.37
N ASP A 203 13.74 4.72 -20.48
CA ASP A 203 13.68 5.32 -21.83
C ASP A 203 14.95 6.12 -22.19
N GLY A 204 16.13 5.61 -21.79
CA GLY A 204 17.43 6.25 -22.03
C GLY A 204 17.76 7.40 -21.08
N LYS A 205 16.92 7.67 -20.07
CA LYS A 205 17.12 8.72 -19.07
C LYS A 205 17.37 8.13 -17.70
N GLU A 206 18.34 8.67 -16.99
CA GLU A 206 18.55 8.31 -15.59
C GLU A 206 17.45 8.94 -14.72
N LYS A 207 16.96 8.16 -13.76
CA LYS A 207 16.03 8.61 -12.73
C LYS A 207 16.48 8.11 -11.38
N ILE A 208 16.44 9.00 -10.39
CA ILE A 208 16.65 8.66 -8.99
C ILE A 208 15.32 8.74 -8.25
N PHE A 209 15.06 7.75 -7.39
CA PHE A 209 13.90 7.76 -6.51
C PHE A 209 14.19 7.14 -5.15
N LEU A 210 13.46 7.59 -4.13
CA LEU A 210 13.46 6.97 -2.82
C LEU A 210 12.56 5.72 -2.83
N SER A 211 13.11 4.60 -2.39
CA SER A 211 12.35 3.36 -2.22
C SER A 211 11.17 3.55 -1.26
N SER A 212 10.08 2.84 -1.56
CA SER A 212 8.93 2.71 -0.67
C SER A 212 9.16 1.70 0.44
N TYR A 213 10.19 0.85 0.33
CA TYR A 213 10.57 -0.11 1.35
C TYR A 213 11.67 0.47 2.24
N ASN A 214 11.59 0.15 3.52
CA ASN A 214 12.59 0.53 4.50
C ASN A 214 13.08 -0.68 5.30
N SER A 215 14.12 -0.43 6.07
CA SER A 215 14.55 -1.33 7.13
C SER A 215 14.78 -0.54 8.40
N SER A 216 14.58 -1.14 9.56
CA SER A 216 15.02 -0.59 10.84
C SER A 216 16.49 -0.90 11.16
N ARG A 217 17.19 -1.62 10.26
CA ARG A 217 18.58 -2.06 10.46
C ARG A 217 19.54 -1.26 9.55
N PRO A 218 20.63 -0.68 10.09
CA PRO A 218 21.52 0.24 9.36
C PRO A 218 22.30 -0.36 8.18
N ASN A 219 22.45 -1.68 8.09
CA ASN A 219 23.33 -2.33 7.12
C ASN A 219 22.61 -3.24 6.11
N VAL A 220 21.28 -3.10 5.98
CA VAL A 220 20.49 -3.91 5.05
C VAL A 220 20.68 -3.45 3.60
N TYR A 221 20.81 -2.15 3.40
CA TYR A 221 21.02 -1.53 2.10
C TYR A 221 22.48 -1.11 1.98
N LYS A 222 23.12 -1.53 0.89
CA LYS A 222 24.53 -1.23 0.59
C LYS A 222 24.58 -0.40 -0.69
N VAL A 223 25.29 0.72 -0.66
CA VAL A 223 25.55 1.55 -1.85
C VAL A 223 26.34 0.73 -2.87
N GLY A 224 26.06 0.93 -4.16
CA GLY A 224 26.63 0.16 -5.28
C GLY A 224 25.94 -1.19 -5.51
N ARG A 225 24.95 -1.56 -4.69
CA ARG A 225 24.24 -2.84 -4.88
C ARG A 225 23.20 -2.71 -5.98
N GLU A 226 23.33 -3.56 -6.99
CA GLU A 226 22.30 -3.73 -8.02
C GLU A 226 21.06 -4.46 -7.48
N MET A 227 19.90 -4.09 -8.01
CA MET A 227 18.62 -4.71 -7.75
C MET A 227 17.74 -4.75 -8.99
N LYS A 228 16.88 -5.76 -9.03
CA LYS A 228 15.86 -5.90 -10.06
C LYS A 228 14.64 -5.08 -9.69
N LEU A 229 14.24 -4.19 -10.58
CA LEU A 229 13.03 -3.41 -10.49
C LEU A 229 12.11 -3.74 -11.68
N PHE A 230 10.88 -3.27 -11.61
CA PHE A 230 9.89 -3.47 -12.66
C PHE A 230 9.25 -2.15 -13.04
N TYR A 231 9.12 -1.87 -14.32
CA TYR A 231 8.43 -0.69 -14.83
C TYR A 231 7.09 -1.10 -15.43
N ASP A 232 6.03 -0.41 -15.00
CA ASP A 232 4.70 -0.52 -15.58
C ASP A 232 4.48 0.60 -16.60
N LYS A 233 4.40 0.24 -17.88
CA LYS A 233 4.20 1.19 -18.99
C LYS A 233 2.83 1.86 -18.96
N GLU A 234 1.80 1.19 -18.45
CA GLU A 234 0.43 1.74 -18.41
C GLU A 234 0.32 2.87 -17.38
N THR A 235 0.88 2.63 -16.19
CA THR A 235 0.82 3.58 -15.08
C THR A 235 2.04 4.51 -14.99
N ARG A 236 3.05 4.28 -15.84
CA ARG A 236 4.37 4.96 -15.81
C ARG A 236 4.98 4.97 -14.41
N SER A 237 4.87 3.83 -13.71
CA SER A 237 5.32 3.71 -12.32
C SER A 237 6.35 2.60 -12.16
N ILE A 238 7.28 2.83 -11.23
CA ILE A 238 8.28 1.84 -10.83
C ILE A 238 7.67 0.97 -9.72
N VAL A 239 7.79 -0.34 -9.89
CA VAL A 239 7.36 -1.38 -8.97
C VAL A 239 8.60 -2.11 -8.48
N GLU A 240 8.89 -2.00 -7.19
CA GLU A 240 10.13 -2.53 -6.62
C GLU A 240 10.07 -4.03 -6.29
N LYS A 241 8.87 -4.61 -6.21
CA LYS A 241 8.66 -6.05 -5.99
C LYS A 241 7.46 -6.55 -6.78
N ARG A 242 7.64 -7.66 -7.51
CA ARG A 242 6.52 -8.42 -8.06
C ARG A 242 5.70 -9.07 -6.95
N THR A 243 4.42 -9.31 -7.23
CA THR A 243 3.56 -10.07 -6.31
C THR A 243 4.16 -11.46 -6.06
N SER A 244 4.27 -11.80 -4.78
CA SER A 244 4.81 -13.08 -4.33
C SER A 244 3.88 -14.25 -4.70
N PRO A 245 4.42 -15.39 -5.17
CA PRO A 245 3.64 -16.62 -5.33
C PRO A 245 3.04 -17.13 -4.01
N ALA A 246 3.54 -16.65 -2.86
CA ALA A 246 2.96 -16.93 -1.55
C ALA A 246 1.47 -16.53 -1.44
N LEU A 247 1.00 -15.53 -2.22
CA LEU A 247 -0.43 -15.19 -2.23
C LEU A 247 -1.28 -16.30 -2.84
N LEU A 248 -0.78 -17.03 -3.84
CA LEU A 248 -1.48 -18.17 -4.42
C LEU A 248 -1.56 -19.33 -3.41
N VAL A 249 -0.45 -19.59 -2.70
CA VAL A 249 -0.42 -20.58 -1.61
C VAL A 249 -1.40 -20.19 -0.51
N ALA A 250 -1.44 -18.91 -0.11
CA ALA A 250 -2.38 -18.43 0.89
C ALA A 250 -3.84 -18.63 0.44
N ALA A 251 -4.18 -18.34 -0.82
CA ALA A 251 -5.51 -18.59 -1.36
C ALA A 251 -5.89 -20.08 -1.30
N ALA A 252 -4.96 -20.98 -1.68
CA ALA A 252 -5.18 -22.42 -1.61
C ALA A 252 -5.41 -22.90 -0.17
N VAL A 253 -4.61 -22.42 0.80
CA VAL A 253 -4.78 -22.73 2.23
C VAL A 253 -6.14 -22.29 2.74
N LEU A 254 -6.60 -21.09 2.38
CA LEU A 254 -7.92 -20.59 2.78
C LEU A 254 -9.05 -21.49 2.26
N TRP A 255 -8.95 -21.97 1.01
CA TRP A 255 -9.93 -22.90 0.45
C TRP A 255 -9.87 -24.29 1.09
N CYS A 256 -8.68 -24.80 1.42
CA CYS A 256 -8.55 -26.06 2.17
C CYS A 256 -9.21 -25.94 3.56
N LEU A 257 -8.98 -24.85 4.29
CA LEU A 257 -9.63 -24.60 5.58
C LEU A 257 -11.15 -24.48 5.45
N ALA A 258 -11.63 -23.82 4.40
CA ALA A 258 -13.06 -23.75 4.11
C ALA A 258 -13.66 -25.13 3.83
N LEU A 259 -12.97 -25.97 3.06
CA LEU A 259 -13.41 -27.34 2.76
C LEU A 259 -13.50 -28.19 4.03
N ILE A 260 -12.50 -28.10 4.91
CA ILE A 260 -12.50 -28.79 6.22
C ILE A 260 -13.70 -28.31 7.06
N GLY A 261 -13.91 -26.99 7.14
CA GLY A 261 -15.05 -26.40 7.85
C GLY A 261 -16.39 -26.90 7.31
N LEU A 262 -16.52 -26.96 5.98
CA LEU A 262 -17.70 -27.47 5.31
C LEU A 262 -17.96 -28.94 5.65
N ILE A 263 -16.97 -29.83 5.48
CA ILE A 263 -17.08 -31.26 5.81
C ILE A 263 -17.45 -31.45 7.28
N SER A 264 -16.79 -30.73 8.19
CA SER A 264 -17.07 -30.80 9.63
C SER A 264 -18.47 -30.31 10.03
N SER A 265 -19.16 -29.58 9.14
CA SER A 265 -20.53 -29.10 9.38
C SER A 265 -21.61 -30.09 8.91
N PHE A 266 -21.20 -31.11 8.14
CA PHE A 266 -22.06 -32.20 7.63
C PHE A 266 -21.82 -33.54 8.34
N MET A 267 -20.72 -33.67 9.09
CA MET A 267 -20.47 -34.78 10.03
C MET A 267 -21.05 -34.47 11.41
#